data_AF-A0A2T4WNV8-F1
#
_entry.id   AF-A0A2T4WNV8-F1
#
_cell.length_a   1.000
_cell.length_b   1.000
_cell.length_c   1.000
_cell.angle_alpha   90.00
_cell.angle_beta   90.00
_cell.angle_gamma   90.00
#
_symmetry.space_group_name_H-M   'P 1'
#
loop_
_entity.id
_entity.type
_entity.pdbx_description
1 polymer ?
#
loop_
_entity_poly.entity_id
_entity_poly.type
_entity_poly.pdbx_seq_one_letter_code
_entity_poly.pdbx_strand_id
1 'polypeptide(L)'
;MLFQISWRNIWRNKSRSLVVISSIIIGVWAGIFIMSFAWGLYKNNIDESVYKQLSHIQIHHPTFQEENESKFTITNTDAVVKSLQSDDR
;
A
#
# COMPACT_ATOMS: atom_id res chain seq x y z
N MET A 1 38.32 -24.19 -11.20
CA MET A 1 39.27 -23.29 -11.90
C MET A 1 38.55 -22.15 -12.66
N LEU A 2 37.58 -22.43 -13.52
CA LEU A 2 36.88 -21.39 -14.32
C LEU A 2 36.24 -20.26 -13.48
N PHE A 3 35.59 -20.58 -12.37
CA PHE A 3 34.94 -19.58 -11.51
C PHE A 3 35.90 -18.52 -10.96
N GLN A 4 37.10 -18.94 -10.51
CA GLN A 4 38.14 -18.03 -10.02
C GLN A 4 38.71 -17.13 -11.13
N ILE A 5 38.85 -17.67 -12.35
CA ILE A 5 39.35 -16.92 -13.52
C ILE A 5 38.31 -15.89 -13.95
N SER A 6 37.04 -16.28 -14.07
CA SER A 6 35.94 -15.38 -14.43
C SER A 6 35.76 -14.25 -13.42
N TRP A 7 35.82 -14.55 -12.12
CA TRP A 7 35.73 -13.54 -11.06
C TRP A 7 36.85 -12.50 -11.17
N ARG A 8 38.11 -12.94 -11.30
CA ARG A 8 39.25 -12.04 -11.51
C ARG A 8 39.10 -11.20 -12.79
N ASN A 9 38.53 -11.75 -13.85
CA ASN A 9 38.31 -11.03 -15.11
C ASN A 9 37.26 -9.90 -14.96
N ILE A 10 36.14 -10.16 -14.29
CA ILE A 10 35.11 -9.15 -14.02
C ILE A 10 35.67 -7.99 -13.20
N TRP A 11 36.49 -8.29 -12.19
CA TRP A 11 37.09 -7.27 -11.32
C TRP A 11 38.31 -6.55 -11.92
N ARG A 12 38.82 -7.02 -13.08
CA ARG A 12 39.98 -6.40 -13.75
C ARG A 12 39.72 -4.97 -14.19
N ASN A 13 38.47 -4.65 -14.55
CA ASN A 13 38.07 -3.30 -14.95
C ASN A 13 36.84 -2.86 -14.16
N LYS A 14 37.08 -2.40 -12.92
CA LYS A 14 36.05 -2.14 -11.92
C LYS A 14 35.01 -1.13 -12.40
N SER A 15 35.40 -0.08 -13.11
CA SER A 15 34.46 0.96 -13.57
C SER A 15 33.40 0.40 -14.53
N ARG A 16 33.82 -0.33 -15.58
CA ARG A 16 32.89 -0.93 -16.55
C ARG A 16 31.98 -1.96 -15.91
N SER A 17 32.54 -2.85 -15.10
CA SER A 17 31.77 -3.90 -14.44
C SER A 17 30.76 -3.34 -13.44
N LEU A 18 31.11 -2.27 -12.73
CA LEU A 18 30.24 -1.65 -11.73
C LEU A 18 29.01 -1.00 -12.38
N VAL A 19 29.15 -0.37 -13.55
CA VAL A 19 28.01 0.19 -14.31
C VAL A 19 27.02 -0.90 -14.72
N VAL A 20 27.50 -2.05 -15.18
CA VAL A 20 26.63 -3.16 -15.60
C VAL A 20 25.94 -3.78 -14.38
N ILE A 21 26.69 -4.05 -13.30
CA ILE A 21 26.14 -4.63 -12.08
C ILE A 21 25.11 -3.69 -11.44
N SER A 22 25.39 -2.38 -11.36
CA SER A 22 24.45 -1.41 -10.79
C SER A 22 23.16 -1.31 -11.63
N SER A 23 23.27 -1.36 -12.96
CA SER A 23 22.09 -1.35 -13.84
C SER A 23 21.19 -2.56 -13.60
N ILE A 24 21.78 -3.75 -13.41
CA ILE A 24 21.04 -4.97 -13.07
C ILE A 24 20.36 -4.83 -11.70
N ILE A 25 21.10 -4.34 -10.70
CA ILE A 25 20.57 -4.15 -9.34
C ILE A 25 19.37 -3.20 -9.38
N ILE A 26 19.50 -2.04 -10.02
CA ILE A 26 18.43 -1.05 -10.11
C ILE A 26 17.21 -1.63 -10.84
N GLY A 27 17.41 -2.33 -11.95
CA GLY A 27 16.31 -2.93 -12.72
C GLY A 27 15.54 -4.00 -11.92
N VAL A 28 16.26 -4.92 -11.27
CA VAL A 28 15.64 -5.96 -10.45
C VAL A 28 14.96 -5.35 -9.22
N TRP A 29 15.61 -4.40 -8.55
CA TRP A 29 15.06 -3.72 -7.39
C TRP A 29 13.78 -2.97 -7.73
N ALA A 30 13.76 -2.22 -8.83
CA ALA A 30 12.57 -1.50 -9.28
C ALA A 30 11.40 -2.45 -9.58
N GLY A 31 11.66 -3.58 -10.24
CA GLY A 31 10.63 -4.58 -10.54
C GLY A 31 10.00 -5.17 -9.27
N ILE A 32 10.84 -5.57 -8.29
CA ILE A 32 10.37 -6.10 -7.00
C ILE A 32 9.61 -5.03 -6.22
N PHE A 33 10.10 -3.80 -6.23
CA PHE A 33 9.48 -2.67 -5.54
C PHE A 33 8.08 -2.38 -6.09
N ILE A 34 7.93 -2.23 -7.41
CA ILE A 34 6.64 -1.94 -8.04
C ILE A 34 5.65 -3.07 -7.77
N MET A 35 6.08 -4.33 -7.87
CA MET A 35 5.23 -5.49 -7.59
C MET A 35 4.71 -5.47 -6.15
N SER A 36 5.60 -5.24 -5.18
CA SER A 36 5.25 -5.21 -3.75
C SER A 36 4.36 -4.03 -3.42
N PHE A 37 4.63 -2.88 -4.03
CA PHE A 37 3.83 -1.67 -3.86
C PHE A 37 2.42 -1.85 -4.43
N ALA A 38 2.28 -2.39 -5.64
CA ALA A 38 1.00 -2.69 -6.25
C ALA A 38 0.18 -3.69 -5.42
N TRP A 39 0.84 -4.71 -4.86
CA TRP A 39 0.19 -5.65 -3.95
C TRP A 39 -0.34 -4.97 -2.68
N GLY A 40 0.46 -4.07 -2.09
CA GLY A 40 0.04 -3.26 -0.94
C GLY A 40 -1.18 -2.39 -1.26
N LEU A 41 -1.19 -1.72 -2.41
CA LEU A 41 -2.35 -0.95 -2.88
C LEU A 41 -3.58 -1.83 -3.07
N TYR A 42 -3.42 -3.01 -3.68
CA TYR A 42 -4.53 -3.92 -3.91
C TYR A 42 -5.14 -4.42 -2.59
N LYS A 43 -4.30 -4.79 -1.63
CA LYS A 43 -4.76 -5.20 -0.29
C LYS A 43 -5.53 -4.07 0.40
N ASN A 44 -4.99 -2.84 0.37
CA ASN A 44 -5.67 -1.68 0.94
C ASN A 44 -7.02 -1.42 0.26
N ASN A 45 -7.10 -1.57 -1.07
CA ASN A 45 -8.37 -1.41 -1.79
C ASN A 45 -9.39 -2.47 -1.36
N ILE A 46 -8.98 -3.73 -1.20
CA ILE A 46 -9.87 -4.79 -0.70
C ILE A 46 -10.35 -4.46 0.71
N ASP A 47 -9.44 -4.12 1.61
CA ASP A 47 -9.78 -3.79 2.99
C ASP A 47 -10.72 -2.58 3.04
N GLU A 48 -10.47 -1.54 2.24
CA GLU A 48 -11.39 -0.39 2.13
C GLU A 48 -12.75 -0.77 1.57
N SER A 49 -12.84 -1.56 0.49
CA SER A 49 -14.13 -1.99 -0.05
C SER A 49 -14.91 -2.86 0.94
N VAL A 50 -14.24 -3.77 1.64
CA VAL A 50 -14.89 -4.63 2.64
C VAL A 50 -15.37 -3.81 3.85
N TYR A 51 -14.49 -2.98 4.44
CA TYR A 51 -14.81 -2.25 5.67
C TYR A 51 -15.58 -0.94 5.45
N LYS A 52 -15.45 -0.28 4.30
CA LYS A 52 -16.16 0.98 4.03
C LYS A 52 -17.41 0.80 3.19
N GLN A 53 -17.47 -0.19 2.28
CA GLN A 53 -18.64 -0.38 1.43
C GLN A 53 -19.54 -1.54 1.89
N LEU A 54 -18.98 -2.60 2.49
CA LEU A 54 -19.71 -3.79 2.95
C LEU A 54 -19.85 -3.89 4.47
N SER A 55 -19.54 -2.82 5.22
CA SER A 55 -19.67 -2.85 6.69
C SER A 55 -21.11 -3.16 7.12
N HIS A 56 -21.25 -3.95 8.19
CA HIS A 56 -22.53 -4.45 8.70
C HIS A 56 -23.51 -3.31 9.07
N ILE A 57 -22.99 -2.17 9.53
CA ILE A 57 -23.76 -0.95 9.83
C ILE A 57 -22.92 0.25 9.42
N GLN A 58 -23.50 1.15 8.62
CA GLN A 58 -22.88 2.40 8.20
C GLN A 58 -23.78 3.57 8.57
N ILE A 59 -23.23 4.54 9.31
CA ILE A 59 -23.91 5.77 9.68
C ILE A 59 -23.24 6.88 8.89
N HIS A 60 -24.02 7.54 8.04
CA HIS A 60 -23.56 8.66 7.20
C HIS A 60 -24.54 9.82 7.35
N HIS A 61 -24.05 11.04 7.14
CA HIS A 61 -24.95 12.19 7.02
C HIS A 61 -25.86 12.00 5.79
N PRO A 62 -27.17 12.31 5.85
CA PRO A 62 -28.12 12.01 4.78
C PRO A 62 -27.71 12.58 3.40
N THR A 63 -27.12 13.78 3.37
CA THR A 63 -26.64 14.44 2.14
C THR A 63 -25.27 13.92 1.66
N PHE A 64 -24.55 13.14 2.48
CA PHE A 64 -23.23 12.60 2.11
C PHE A 64 -23.33 11.56 0.97
N GLN A 65 -24.48 10.91 0.82
CA GLN A 65 -24.76 9.97 -0.28
C GLN A 65 -24.90 10.69 -1.63
N GLU A 66 -25.36 11.93 -1.64
CA GLU A 66 -25.54 12.75 -2.85
C GLU A 66 -24.24 13.47 -3.21
N GLU A 67 -23.57 14.04 -2.21
CA GLU A 67 -22.26 14.67 -2.38
C GLU A 67 -21.27 14.15 -1.33
N ASN A 68 -20.24 13.43 -1.81
CA ASN A 68 -19.13 12.90 -0.99
C ASN A 68 -18.16 14.03 -0.56
N GLU A 69 -18.68 15.10 0.01
CA GLU A 69 -17.88 16.20 0.53
C GLU A 69 -17.56 16.04 2.02
N SER A 70 -16.32 16.37 2.38
CA SER A 70 -15.81 16.31 3.77
C SER A 70 -16.57 17.20 4.76
N LYS A 71 -17.37 18.16 4.26
CA LYS A 71 -18.21 19.05 5.08
C LYS A 71 -19.37 18.33 5.77
N PHE A 72 -19.81 17.18 5.26
CA PHE A 72 -20.95 16.44 5.81
C PHE A 72 -20.52 15.48 6.92
N THR A 73 -20.19 16.06 8.07
CA THR A 73 -19.83 15.29 9.28
C THR A 73 -21.06 15.07 10.15
N ILE A 74 -21.10 13.93 10.87
CA ILE A 74 -22.12 13.67 11.88
C ILE A 74 -21.88 14.61 13.07
N THR A 75 -22.87 15.42 13.43
CA THR A 75 -22.76 16.30 14.59
C THR A 75 -22.97 15.48 15.87
N ASN A 76 -22.15 15.73 16.90
CA ASN A 76 -22.26 15.06 18.22
C ASN A 76 -21.95 13.55 18.22
N THR A 77 -20.88 13.15 17.50
CA THR A 77 -20.41 11.76 17.39
C THR A 77 -20.22 11.06 18.74
N ASP A 78 -19.70 11.76 19.75
CA ASP A 78 -19.42 11.18 21.08
C ASP A 78 -20.69 10.72 21.81
N ALA A 79 -21.79 11.45 21.66
CA ALA A 79 -23.07 11.08 22.25
C ALA A 79 -23.69 9.85 21.57
N VAL A 80 -23.56 9.78 20.23
CA VAL A 80 -24.06 8.66 19.43
C VAL A 80 -23.26 7.38 19.72
N VAL A 81 -21.93 7.48 19.81
CA VAL A 81 -21.07 6.34 20.17
C VAL A 81 -21.37 5.84 21.58
N LYS A 82 -21.55 6.74 22.55
CA LYS A 82 -21.96 6.35 23.92
C LYS A 82 -23.30 5.63 23.93
N SER A 83 -24.29 6.09 23.17
CA SER A 83 -25.60 5.46 23.08
C SER A 83 -25.53 4.06 22.47
N LEU A 84 -24.68 3.85 21.47
CA LEU A 84 -24.47 2.55 20.82
C LEU A 84 -23.66 1.59 21.68
N GLN A 85 -22.73 2.07 22.50
CA GLN A 85 -21.95 1.26 23.44
C GLN A 85 -22.74 0.88 24.71
N SER A 86 -23.77 1.65 25.05
CA SER A 86 -24.66 1.35 26.20
C SER A 86 -25.83 0.42 25.84
N ASP A 87 -26.05 0.14 24.57
CA ASP A 87 -27.06 -0.83 24.13
C ASP A 87 -26.45 -2.23 24.22
N ASP A 88 -26.93 -3.03 25.18
CA ASP A 88 -26.35 -4.30 25.65
C ASP A 88 -26.66 -5.50 24.71
N ARG A 89 -26.82 -5.23 23.41
CA ARG A 89 -27.13 -6.22 22.36
C ARG A 89 -25.93 -6.54 21.48
#